data_AF-A0A6G1F9K0-F1
#
_entry.id   AF-A0A6G1F9K0-F1
#
_cell.length_a   1.000
_cell.length_b   1.000
_cell.length_c   1.000
_cell.angle_alpha   90.00
_cell.angle_beta   90.00
_cell.angle_gamma   90.00
#
_symmetry.space_group_name_H-M   'P 1'
#
loop_
_entity.id
_entity.type
_entity.pdbx_description
1 polymer ?
#
loop_
_entity_poly.entity_id
_entity_poly.type
_entity_poly.pdbx_seq_one_letter_code
_entity_poly.pdbx_strand_id
1 'polypeptide(L)' 'MREAFDVFDRNGDGFITVDELRAVLASLGIKQGRTLEDCGRMIGQVDRDGDGRVDFLEFKQMMRGGGFSTLR' A
#
# COMPACT_ATOMS: atom_id res chain seq x y z
N MET A 1 7.14 6.13 10.39
CA MET A 1 6.64 6.29 8.98
C MET A 1 7.55 5.55 8.01
N ARG A 2 8.87 5.79 8.02
CA ARG A 2 9.80 5.01 7.19
C ARG A 2 9.82 3.52 7.55
N GLU A 3 9.76 3.17 8.83
CA GLU A 3 9.70 1.75 9.25
C GLU A 3 8.46 1.02 8.75
N ALA A 4 7.29 1.69 8.74
CA ALA A 4 6.09 1.10 8.17
C ALA A 4 6.27 0.92 6.65
N PHE A 5 6.79 1.94 5.98
CA PHE A 5 7.10 1.88 4.55
C PHE A 5 8.07 0.73 4.23
N ASP A 6 9.15 0.55 4.98
CA ASP A 6 10.11 -0.57 4.86
C ASP A 6 9.46 -1.95 5.07
N VAL A 7 8.41 -2.03 5.88
CA VAL A 7 7.65 -3.29 6.03
C VAL A 7 6.85 -3.59 4.77
N PHE A 8 6.38 -2.55 4.06
CA PHE A 8 5.66 -2.70 2.80
C PHE A 8 6.61 -2.88 1.61
N ASP A 9 7.62 -2.02 1.47
CA ASP A 9 8.68 -2.01 0.46
C ASP A 9 9.75 -3.05 0.82
N ARG A 10 9.58 -4.27 0.31
CA ARG A 10 10.47 -5.39 0.66
C ARG A 10 11.77 -5.36 -0.13
N ASN A 11 11.73 -4.84 -1.34
CA ASN A 11 12.88 -4.78 -2.23
C ASN A 11 13.76 -3.54 -1.93
N GLY A 12 13.23 -2.55 -1.20
CA GLY A 12 13.92 -1.31 -0.84
C GLY A 12 14.07 -0.35 -2.02
N ASP A 13 13.22 -0.45 -3.06
CA ASP A 13 13.29 0.38 -4.25
C ASP A 13 12.68 1.77 -4.05
N GLY A 14 12.02 1.99 -2.90
CA GLY A 14 11.38 3.25 -2.55
C GLY A 14 9.96 3.37 -3.09
N PHE A 15 9.41 2.28 -3.63
CA PHE A 15 8.07 2.17 -4.18
C PHE A 15 7.40 0.91 -3.64
N ILE A 16 6.10 0.99 -3.37
CA ILE A 16 5.31 -0.18 -2.96
C ILE A 16 4.48 -0.61 -4.15
N THR A 17 4.79 -1.80 -4.67
CA THR A 17 4.01 -2.39 -5.74
C THR A 17 2.75 -3.09 -5.23
N VAL A 18 1.78 -3.35 -6.11
CA VAL A 18 0.55 -4.11 -5.78
C VAL A 18 0.88 -5.46 -5.13
N ASP A 19 1.93 -6.15 -5.60
CA ASP A 19 2.28 -7.47 -5.06
C ASP A 19 2.92 -7.38 -3.67
N GLU A 20 3.74 -6.37 -3.42
CA GLU A 20 4.33 -6.11 -2.11
C GLU A 20 3.28 -5.71 -1.08
N LEU A 21 2.38 -4.79 -1.46
CA LEU A 21 1.22 -4.43 -0.65
C LEU A 21 0.39 -5.68 -0.30
N ARG A 22 0.10 -6.52 -1.30
CA ARG A 22 -0.65 -7.78 -1.12
C ARG A 22 0.05 -8.73 -0.16
N ALA A 23 1.35 -8.94 -0.32
CA ALA A 23 2.13 -9.85 0.53
C ALA A 23 2.10 -9.44 2.01
N VAL A 24 2.15 -8.13 2.26
CA VAL A 24 2.17 -7.57 3.60
C VAL A 24 0.76 -7.56 4.20
N LEU A 25 -0.25 -7.14 3.44
CA LEU A 25 -1.64 -7.22 3.88
C LEU A 25 -2.08 -8.66 4.18
N ALA A 26 -1.62 -9.63 3.37
CA ALA A 26 -1.84 -11.05 3.62
C ALA A 26 -1.15 -11.51 4.92
N SER A 27 0.07 -11.03 5.18
CA SER A 27 0.81 -11.32 6.42
C SER A 27 0.15 -10.70 7.66
N LEU A 28 -0.49 -9.54 7.50
CA LEU A 28 -1.26 -8.86 8.56
C LEU A 28 -2.67 -9.45 8.74
N GLY A 29 -3.09 -10.39 7.88
CA GLY A 29 -4.42 -11.01 7.93
C GLY A 29 -5.56 -10.09 7.46
N ILE A 30 -5.24 -8.99 6.78
CA ILE A 30 -6.23 -8.01 6.30
C ILE A 30 -6.96 -8.59 5.08
N LYS A 31 -8.28 -8.74 5.18
CA LYS A 31 -9.10 -9.35 4.12
C LYS A 31 -9.08 -8.55 2.82
N GLN A 32 -8.97 -7.22 2.88
CA GLN A 32 -8.88 -6.36 1.69
C GLN A 32 -7.56 -6.55 0.91
N GLY A 33 -6.54 -7.19 1.47
CA GLY A 33 -5.32 -7.51 0.72
C GLY A 33 -5.25 -8.90 0.13
N ARG A 34 -6.35 -9.67 0.14
CA ARG A 34 -6.33 -11.06 -0.35
C ARG A 34 -6.31 -11.16 -1.88
N THR A 35 -6.86 -10.16 -2.55
CA THR A 35 -7.13 -10.16 -3.99
C THR A 35 -6.36 -9.02 -4.64
N LEU A 36 -5.75 -9.30 -5.80
CA LEU A 36 -5.05 -8.31 -6.61
C LEU A 36 -5.96 -7.13 -6.98
N GLU A 37 -7.25 -7.41 -7.19
CA GLU A 37 -8.25 -6.39 -7.53
C GLU A 37 -8.47 -5.40 -6.37
N ASP A 38 -8.55 -5.87 -5.13
CA ASP A 38 -8.66 -4.99 -3.97
C ASP A 38 -7.37 -4.21 -3.71
N CYS A 39 -6.21 -4.87 -3.84
CA CYS A 39 -4.91 -4.20 -3.72
C CYS A 39 -4.76 -3.12 -4.81
N GLY A 40 -5.17 -3.43 -6.04
CA GLY A 40 -5.19 -2.48 -7.15
C GLY A 40 -6.15 -1.30 -6.92
N ARG A 41 -7.32 -1.54 -6.33
CA ARG A 41 -8.23 -0.46 -5.90
C ARG A 41 -7.64 0.38 -4.77
N MET A 42 -6.86 -0.21 -3.87
CA MET A 42 -6.19 0.53 -2.80
C MET A 42 -5.09 1.41 -3.38
N ILE A 43 -4.21 0.85 -4.22
CA ILE A 43 -3.16 1.61 -4.91
C ILE A 43 -3.78 2.70 -5.77
N GLY A 44 -4.74 2.40 -6.64
CA GLY A 44 -5.37 3.40 -7.52
C GLY A 44 -6.11 4.54 -6.81
N GLN A 45 -6.40 4.43 -5.51
CA GLN A 45 -6.96 5.55 -4.72
C GLN A 45 -5.89 6.53 -4.23
N VAL A 46 -4.63 6.11 -4.15
CA VAL A 46 -3.52 6.92 -3.65
C VAL A 46 -2.44 7.21 -4.68
N ASP A 47 -2.31 6.35 -5.68
CA ASP A 47 -1.54 6.52 -6.92
C ASP A 47 -2.10 7.73 -7.68
N ARG A 48 -1.39 8.86 -7.57
CA ARG A 48 -1.77 10.13 -8.18
C ARG A 48 -1.08 10.38 -9.50
N ASP A 49 0.11 9.83 -9.67
CA ASP A 49 0.87 9.94 -10.91
C ASP A 49 0.51 8.83 -11.92
N GLY A 50 -0.20 7.80 -11.49
CA GLY A 50 -0.75 6.73 -12.33
C GLY A 50 0.31 5.71 -12.74
N ASP A 51 1.39 5.56 -11.97
CA ASP A 51 2.49 4.65 -12.28
C ASP A 51 2.20 3.19 -11.87
N GLY A 52 1.06 2.98 -11.18
CA GLY A 52 0.62 1.68 -10.69
C GLY A 52 1.34 1.22 -9.42
N ARG A 53 2.05 2.13 -8.75
CA ARG A 53 2.83 1.91 -7.53
C ARG A 53 2.47 3.00 -6.51
N VAL A 54 3.06 2.91 -5.33
CA VAL A 54 2.88 3.93 -4.29
C VAL A 54 4.25 4.37 -3.82
N ASP A 55 4.58 5.64 -4.04
CA ASP A 55 5.81 6.23 -3.54
C ASP A 55 5.72 6.59 -2.05
N PHE A 56 6.85 6.95 -1.44
CA PHE A 56 6.88 7.34 -0.03
C PHE A 56 5.95 8.51 0.31
N LEU A 57 5.77 9.49 -0.59
CA LEU A 57 4.87 10.63 -0.41
C LEU A 57 3.40 10.20 -0.48
N GLU A 58 3.03 9.41 -1.47
CA GLU A 58 1.69 8.83 -1.62
C GLU A 58 1.32 7.95 -0.45
N PHE A 59 2.23 7.08 0.00
CA PHE A 59 2.03 6.26 1.19
C PHE A 59 1.81 7.12 2.44
N LYS A 60 2.57 8.21 2.58
CA LYS A 60 2.39 9.15 3.70
C LYS A 60 1.04 9.86 3.63
N GLN A 61 0.55 10.20 2.43
CA GLN A 61 -0.79 10.73 2.25
C GLN A 61 -1.86 9.67 2.56
N MET A 62 -1.66 8.42 2.15
CA MET A 62 -2.53 7.28 2.48
C MET A 62 -2.71 7.13 3.99
N MET A 63 -1.59 7.12 4.74
CA MET A 63 -1.60 6.99 6.19
C MET A 63 -2.19 8.21 6.91
N ARG A 64 -2.03 9.42 6.36
CA ARG A 64 -2.63 10.64 6.93
C ARG A 64 -4.12 10.81 6.59
N GLY A 65 -4.55 10.32 5.43
CA GLY A 65 -5.91 10.48 4.90
C GLY A 65 -6.90 9.40 5.38
N GLY A 66 -6.45 8.40 6.13
CA GLY A 66 -7.31 7.34 6.65
C GLY A 66 -7.60 6.20 5.67
N GLY A 67 -6.86 6.10 4.56
CA GLY A 67 -7.02 5.00 3.58
C GLY A 67 -6.81 3.62 4.19
N PHE A 68 -5.98 3.51 5.24
CA PHE A 68 -5.86 2.31 6.07
C PHE A 68 -6.74 2.32 7.32
N SER A 69 -7.06 3.51 7.86
CA SER A 69 -7.83 3.67 9.10
C SER A 69 -9.32 3.34 8.94
N THR A 70 -9.84 3.32 7.70
CA THR A 70 -11.20 2.87 7.37
C THR A 70 -11.36 1.35 7.37
N LEU A 71 -10.26 0.58 7.39
CA LEU A 71 -10.31 -0.88 7.52
C LEU A 71 -10.56 -1.24 9.00
N ARG A 72 -11.81 -1.07 9.44
CA ARG A 72 -12.31 -1.53 10.74
C ARG A 72 -12.75 -2.99 10.67
#